data_AF-A0A0N0D1S0-F1
#
_entry.id   AF-A0A0N0D1S0-F1
#
_cell.length_a   1.000
_cell.length_b   1.000
_cell.length_c   1.000
_cell.angle_alpha   90.00
_cell.angle_beta   90.00
_cell.angle_gamma   90.00
#
_symmetry.space_group_name_H-M   'P 1'
#
loop_
_entity.id
_entity.type
_entity.pdbx_description
1 polymer ?
#
loop_
_entity_poly.entity_id
_entity_poly.type
_entity_poly.pdbx_seq_one_letter_code
_entity_poly.pdbx_strand_id
1 'polypeptide(L)'
;DGTKERKKADEIPYNLGVDSATIKQLIGEKTSSGNDLLDLLMSPIPEIVKKPVSQLEAALYVAGLHPDKKIIFTLWTGNNDVLWSVINNYGTEITPDKINAYLNDTEAQHDLISVKNNLTEVVNQLKAVPNSHIFIGTLPYMTRPAFFFSKEDIERLAQYPNPKITALADGESLGFGPFLTLAGSGIFGYTSSNALANGYIEQLPETYKLSREETAITDKRIDQINNHIKSLVENGKVTVVDTFEVFQSVYTNSVEINGHKIYKTFGCGGFSFDAFHPSNTTHAMLANKFIEKINESLNLSIPMIDIKKVFENDPYQDRDGDHFAPGPGIDIIGPETSALFDCDDTKKTIVAPFISRVLCKGKR
;
A
#
# COMPACT_ATOMS: atom_id res chain seq x y z
N ASP A 1 -21.73 -10.42 13.80
CA ASP A 1 -22.43 -9.18 13.35
C ASP A 1 -21.50 -8.22 12.62
N GLY A 2 -20.18 -8.35 12.72
CA GLY A 2 -19.25 -7.61 11.85
C GLY A 2 -19.18 -6.11 12.17
N THR A 3 -19.82 -5.70 13.26
CA THR A 3 -19.78 -4.33 13.79
C THR A 3 -18.39 -4.04 14.31
N LYS A 4 -17.72 -3.07 13.69
CA LYS A 4 -16.42 -2.58 14.16
C LYS A 4 -16.69 -1.66 15.36
N GLU A 5 -16.12 -2.00 16.52
CA GLU A 5 -16.27 -1.22 17.75
C GLU A 5 -14.92 -0.66 18.21
N ARG A 6 -14.92 0.57 18.76
CA ARG A 6 -13.72 1.13 19.42
C ARG A 6 -13.56 0.49 20.79
N LYS A 7 -12.41 -0.13 21.05
CA LYS A 7 -12.06 -0.65 22.40
C LYS A 7 -12.01 0.45 23.47
N LYS A 8 -11.73 1.69 23.07
CA LYS A 8 -11.63 2.86 23.96
C LYS A 8 -12.46 4.01 23.40
N ALA A 9 -13.78 3.91 23.55
CA ALA A 9 -14.73 4.84 22.93
C ALA A 9 -14.49 6.31 23.31
N ASP A 10 -14.02 6.58 24.54
CA ASP A 10 -13.81 7.93 25.05
C ASP A 10 -12.42 8.52 24.73
N GLU A 11 -11.48 7.74 24.17
CA GLU A 11 -10.14 8.22 23.87
C GLU A 11 -10.13 9.02 22.57
N ILE A 12 -9.63 10.25 22.61
CA ILE A 12 -9.47 11.08 21.41
C ILE A 12 -8.30 10.52 20.56
N PRO A 13 -8.54 10.15 19.29
CA PRO A 13 -7.53 9.52 18.45
C PRO A 13 -6.50 10.54 17.95
N TYR A 14 -5.22 10.13 17.89
CA TYR A 14 -4.13 10.90 17.26
C TYR A 14 -3.74 10.34 15.89
N ASN A 15 -4.05 9.06 15.62
CA ASN A 15 -4.04 8.52 14.27
C ASN A 15 -5.44 8.71 13.69
N LEU A 16 -5.52 9.59 12.70
CA LEU A 16 -6.76 9.97 12.04
C LEU A 16 -6.83 9.43 10.61
N GLY A 17 -5.89 8.56 10.19
CA GLY A 17 -5.87 8.01 8.83
C GLY A 17 -7.13 7.19 8.51
N VAL A 18 -7.72 7.44 7.35
CA VAL A 18 -8.93 6.79 6.85
C VAL A 18 -8.55 6.09 5.56
N ASP A 19 -8.78 4.79 5.50
CA ASP A 19 -8.43 3.97 4.34
C ASP A 19 -9.15 4.44 3.09
N SER A 20 -8.50 4.31 1.94
CA SER A 20 -9.02 4.69 0.62
C SER A 20 -9.36 6.17 0.40
N ALA A 21 -9.16 7.06 1.40
CA ALA A 21 -9.47 8.47 1.26
C ALA A 21 -8.54 9.19 0.26
N THR A 22 -9.13 10.00 -0.61
CA THR A 22 -8.42 11.01 -1.44
C THR A 22 -8.17 12.29 -0.66
N ILE A 23 -7.35 13.19 -1.22
CA ILE A 23 -7.11 14.50 -0.58
C ILE A 23 -8.41 15.33 -0.52
N LYS A 24 -9.29 15.22 -1.52
CA LYS A 24 -10.63 15.84 -1.47
C LYS A 24 -11.44 15.36 -0.28
N GLN A 25 -11.46 14.05 -0.04
CA GLN A 25 -12.22 13.44 1.07
C GLN A 25 -11.66 13.85 2.43
N LEU A 26 -10.34 13.92 2.57
CA LEU A 26 -9.68 14.40 3.79
C LEU A 26 -10.22 15.78 4.24
N ILE A 27 -10.50 16.66 3.28
CA ILE A 27 -11.02 18.03 3.54
C ILE A 27 -12.55 18.02 3.68
N GLY A 28 -13.24 17.36 2.75
CA GLY A 28 -14.67 17.57 2.49
C GLY A 28 -15.61 16.47 2.97
N GLU A 29 -15.14 15.23 3.11
CA GLU A 29 -15.97 14.15 3.63
C GLU A 29 -16.07 14.28 5.16
N LYS A 30 -17.28 14.34 5.67
CA LYS A 30 -17.56 14.52 7.10
C LYS A 30 -18.20 13.27 7.67
N THR A 31 -18.05 13.08 8.97
CA THR A 31 -18.80 12.05 9.70
C THR A 31 -20.31 12.15 9.45
N SER A 32 -21.03 11.05 9.60
CA SER A 32 -22.46 10.91 9.29
C SER A 32 -22.79 11.07 7.80
N SER A 33 -21.79 10.97 6.90
CA SER A 33 -21.96 10.90 5.44
C SER A 33 -22.42 9.52 4.95
N GLY A 34 -22.45 8.51 5.83
CA GLY A 34 -22.63 7.09 5.47
C GLY A 34 -21.33 6.29 5.36
N ASN A 35 -20.19 6.89 5.73
CA ASN A 35 -18.91 6.18 5.85
C ASN A 35 -18.66 5.77 7.31
N ASP A 36 -19.06 4.54 7.65
CA ASP A 36 -18.94 3.99 9.01
C ASP A 36 -17.50 3.96 9.53
N LEU A 37 -16.51 3.81 8.63
CA LEU A 37 -15.10 3.81 9.02
C LEU A 37 -14.63 5.22 9.43
N LEU A 38 -15.03 6.24 8.69
CA LEU A 38 -14.77 7.64 9.06
C LEU A 38 -15.41 7.96 10.41
N ASP A 39 -16.68 7.55 10.62
CA ASP A 39 -17.39 7.77 11.89
C ASP A 39 -16.66 7.11 13.06
N LEU A 40 -16.24 5.86 12.89
CA LEU A 40 -15.50 5.13 13.91
C LEU A 40 -14.14 5.75 14.22
N LEU A 41 -13.41 6.21 13.21
CA LEU A 41 -12.06 6.74 13.37
C LEU A 41 -12.03 8.15 13.94
N MET A 42 -13.05 8.96 13.68
CA MET A 42 -13.14 10.34 14.19
C MET A 42 -13.76 10.42 15.58
N SER A 43 -14.54 9.41 15.99
CA SER A 43 -15.13 9.36 17.33
C SER A 43 -14.06 9.45 18.44
N PRO A 44 -14.30 10.18 19.56
CA PRO A 44 -15.56 10.85 19.94
C PRO A 44 -15.59 12.35 19.55
N ILE A 45 -14.76 12.79 18.60
CA ILE A 45 -14.62 14.22 18.27
C ILE A 45 -15.97 14.84 17.83
N PRO A 46 -16.75 14.25 16.89
CA PRO A 46 -18.03 14.81 16.45
C PRO A 46 -19.01 15.07 17.61
N GLU A 47 -19.07 14.16 18.58
CA GLU A 47 -19.93 14.26 19.76
C GLU A 47 -19.48 15.39 20.69
N ILE A 48 -18.17 15.53 20.90
CA ILE A 48 -17.59 16.58 21.73
C ILE A 48 -17.84 17.97 21.12
N VAL A 49 -17.58 18.11 19.81
CA VAL A 49 -17.75 19.40 19.11
C VAL A 49 -19.19 19.66 18.66
N LYS A 50 -20.08 18.68 18.85
CA LYS A 50 -21.52 18.73 18.52
C LYS A 50 -21.82 19.05 17.06
N LYS A 51 -20.97 18.57 16.14
CA LYS A 51 -21.17 18.69 14.70
C LYS A 51 -20.35 17.63 13.94
N PRO A 52 -20.76 17.26 12.72
CA PRO A 52 -19.91 16.48 11.83
C PRO A 52 -18.56 17.13 11.57
N VAL A 53 -17.51 16.31 11.50
CA VAL A 53 -16.14 16.76 11.20
C VAL A 53 -15.54 15.96 10.05
N SER A 54 -14.72 16.60 9.22
CA SER A 54 -13.81 15.92 8.32
C SER A 54 -12.54 15.46 9.04
N GLN A 55 -11.73 14.65 8.35
CA GLN A 55 -10.44 14.20 8.85
C GLN A 55 -9.50 15.39 9.15
N LEU A 56 -9.49 16.42 8.29
CA LEU A 56 -8.73 17.65 8.54
C LEU A 56 -9.26 18.43 9.75
N GLU A 57 -10.58 18.61 9.86
CA GLU A 57 -11.19 19.29 11.00
C GLU A 57 -10.88 18.56 12.32
N ALA A 58 -10.90 17.23 12.32
CA ALA A 58 -10.49 16.42 13.47
C ALA A 58 -9.00 16.61 13.81
N ALA A 59 -8.10 16.63 12.83
CA ALA A 59 -6.67 16.87 13.06
C ALA A 59 -6.41 18.25 13.68
N LEU A 60 -7.11 19.29 13.22
CA LEU A 60 -7.04 20.64 13.77
C LEU A 60 -7.60 20.70 15.20
N TYR A 61 -8.70 19.97 15.47
CA TYR A 61 -9.24 19.85 16.82
C TYR A 61 -8.23 19.21 17.78
N VAL A 62 -7.63 18.07 17.41
CA VAL A 62 -6.64 17.36 18.22
C VAL A 62 -5.43 18.24 18.53
N ALA A 63 -4.92 18.98 17.53
CA ALA A 63 -3.84 19.93 17.75
C ALA A 63 -4.24 21.06 18.73
N GLY A 64 -5.48 21.55 18.64
CA GLY A 64 -6.03 22.58 19.52
C GLY A 64 -6.17 22.17 20.99
N LEU A 65 -6.13 20.87 21.31
CA LEU A 65 -6.10 20.37 22.69
C LEU A 65 -4.76 20.67 23.40
N HIS A 66 -3.71 20.96 22.64
CA HIS A 66 -2.34 21.12 23.14
C HIS A 66 -1.69 22.43 22.69
N PRO A 67 -2.31 23.60 22.94
CA PRO A 67 -1.86 24.89 22.39
C PRO A 67 -0.44 25.29 22.83
N ASP A 68 0.01 24.78 24.00
CA ASP A 68 1.33 25.06 24.56
C ASP A 68 2.42 24.06 24.14
N LYS A 69 2.09 23.09 23.27
CA LYS A 69 3.01 22.04 22.85
C LYS A 69 3.58 22.32 21.46
N LYS A 70 4.63 21.58 21.13
CA LYS A 70 5.11 21.43 19.75
C LYS A 70 4.17 20.47 19.04
N ILE A 71 3.56 20.90 17.95
CA ILE A 71 2.61 20.08 17.19
C ILE A 71 3.33 19.48 15.99
N ILE A 72 3.29 18.15 15.88
CA ILE A 72 3.87 17.41 14.76
C ILE A 72 2.72 16.77 13.98
N PHE A 73 2.61 17.12 12.70
CA PHE A 73 1.71 16.45 11.76
C PHE A 73 2.54 15.55 10.85
N THR A 74 2.19 14.26 10.79
CA THR A 74 2.65 13.36 9.72
C THR A 74 1.54 13.25 8.70
N LEU A 75 1.80 13.66 7.46
CA LEU A 75 0.81 13.67 6.38
C LEU A 75 1.29 12.78 5.25
N TRP A 76 0.54 11.72 4.96
CA TRP A 76 0.79 10.86 3.80
C TRP A 76 -0.55 10.55 3.13
N THR A 77 -0.83 11.27 2.06
CA THR A 77 -2.10 11.27 1.33
C THR A 77 -1.84 11.63 -0.14
N GLY A 78 -2.75 11.28 -1.04
CA GLY A 78 -2.61 11.50 -2.49
C GLY A 78 -2.41 10.21 -3.30
N ASN A 79 -2.13 9.08 -2.63
CA ASN A 79 -2.02 7.78 -3.30
C ASN A 79 -3.34 7.36 -3.93
N ASN A 80 -4.46 7.54 -3.22
CA ASN A 80 -5.78 7.16 -3.70
C ASN A 80 -6.28 8.03 -4.86
N ASP A 81 -5.79 9.27 -5.01
CA ASP A 81 -6.05 10.13 -6.16
C ASP A 81 -5.44 9.57 -7.48
N VAL A 82 -4.64 8.50 -7.41
CA VAL A 82 -4.06 7.80 -8.55
C VAL A 82 -4.38 6.31 -8.56
N LEU A 83 -4.34 5.64 -7.40
CA LEU A 83 -4.40 4.19 -7.25
C LEU A 83 -5.59 3.55 -7.99
N TRP A 84 -6.80 4.09 -7.81
CA TRP A 84 -8.03 3.53 -8.39
C TRP A 84 -8.08 3.58 -9.92
N SER A 85 -7.19 4.33 -10.57
CA SER A 85 -7.04 4.30 -12.03
C SER A 85 -6.59 2.94 -12.57
N VAL A 86 -5.90 2.13 -11.76
CA VAL A 86 -5.27 0.87 -12.21
C VAL A 86 -5.71 -0.38 -11.44
N ILE A 87 -6.46 -0.23 -10.35
CA ILE A 87 -6.85 -1.35 -9.48
C ILE A 87 -8.33 -1.74 -9.57
N ASN A 88 -9.13 -1.00 -10.36
CA ASN A 88 -10.55 -1.27 -10.54
C ASN A 88 -10.80 -2.73 -10.96
N ASN A 89 -11.82 -3.34 -10.33
CA ASN A 89 -12.20 -4.73 -10.53
C ASN A 89 -11.01 -5.70 -10.44
N TYR A 90 -10.17 -5.55 -9.41
CA TYR A 90 -8.98 -6.39 -9.20
C TYR A 90 -7.96 -6.33 -10.36
N GLY A 91 -7.90 -5.21 -11.09
CA GLY A 91 -6.97 -5.02 -12.20
C GLY A 91 -7.37 -5.75 -13.49
N THR A 92 -8.67 -5.95 -13.73
CA THR A 92 -9.20 -6.55 -14.98
C THR A 92 -9.62 -5.53 -16.02
N GLU A 93 -9.55 -4.24 -15.69
CA GLU A 93 -10.08 -3.14 -16.49
C GLU A 93 -9.05 -2.04 -16.75
N ILE A 94 -7.82 -2.45 -17.01
CA ILE A 94 -6.70 -1.54 -17.22
C ILE A 94 -6.70 -1.16 -18.71
N THR A 95 -7.01 0.12 -18.98
CA THR A 95 -6.87 0.71 -20.32
C THR A 95 -6.37 2.15 -20.19
N PRO A 96 -5.66 2.71 -21.20
CA PRO A 96 -5.28 4.12 -21.19
C PRO A 96 -6.49 5.05 -21.04
N ASP A 97 -7.62 4.72 -21.68
CA ASP A 97 -8.86 5.51 -21.61
C ASP A 97 -9.43 5.55 -20.19
N LYS A 98 -9.50 4.41 -19.50
CA LYS A 98 -10.02 4.34 -18.12
C LYS A 98 -9.08 5.03 -17.13
N ILE A 99 -7.77 4.86 -17.31
CA ILE A 99 -6.78 5.56 -16.50
C ILE A 99 -6.93 7.07 -16.68
N ASN A 100 -6.96 7.55 -17.93
CA ASN A 100 -7.11 8.97 -18.22
C ASN A 100 -8.46 9.52 -17.77
N ALA A 101 -9.56 8.76 -17.90
CA ALA A 101 -10.86 9.18 -17.40
C ALA A 101 -10.83 9.40 -15.89
N TYR A 102 -10.31 8.44 -15.13
CA TYR A 102 -10.17 8.56 -13.68
C TYR A 102 -9.26 9.74 -13.29
N LEU A 103 -8.06 9.81 -13.89
CA LEU A 103 -7.06 10.81 -13.55
C LEU A 103 -7.45 12.23 -13.96
N ASN A 104 -8.40 12.43 -14.87
CA ASN A 104 -8.85 13.75 -15.32
C ASN A 104 -10.28 14.08 -14.87
N ASP A 105 -10.85 13.30 -13.95
CA ASP A 105 -12.17 13.55 -13.38
C ASP A 105 -12.14 14.81 -12.49
N THR A 106 -12.79 15.87 -12.96
CA THR A 106 -12.88 17.16 -12.26
C THR A 106 -14.03 17.20 -11.26
N GLU A 107 -15.05 16.35 -11.40
CA GLU A 107 -16.16 16.24 -10.46
C GLU A 107 -15.70 15.52 -9.19
N ALA A 108 -15.01 14.39 -9.36
CA ALA A 108 -14.33 13.70 -8.28
C ALA A 108 -13.07 14.45 -7.78
N GLN A 109 -12.56 15.40 -8.57
CA GLN A 109 -11.34 16.19 -8.31
C GLN A 109 -10.05 15.37 -8.28
N HIS A 110 -9.98 14.31 -9.08
CA HIS A 110 -8.76 13.55 -9.31
C HIS A 110 -7.83 14.22 -10.32
N ASP A 111 -8.33 15.22 -11.06
CA ASP A 111 -7.49 16.03 -11.95
C ASP A 111 -6.33 16.69 -11.20
N LEU A 112 -5.19 16.82 -11.87
CA LEU A 112 -3.95 17.28 -11.24
C LEU A 112 -4.08 18.68 -10.61
N ILE A 113 -4.89 19.57 -11.18
CA ILE A 113 -5.05 20.93 -10.66
C ILE A 113 -5.77 20.86 -9.32
N SER A 114 -6.89 20.12 -9.26
CA SER A 114 -7.65 19.96 -8.03
C SER A 114 -6.85 19.23 -6.95
N VAL A 115 -6.13 18.15 -7.29
CA VAL A 115 -5.23 17.44 -6.36
C VAL A 115 -4.19 18.39 -5.73
N LYS A 116 -3.54 19.22 -6.55
CA LYS A 116 -2.55 20.19 -6.05
C LYS A 116 -3.17 21.28 -5.18
N ASN A 117 -4.33 21.80 -5.58
CA ASN A 117 -5.03 22.83 -4.82
C ASN A 117 -5.49 22.30 -3.46
N ASN A 118 -6.10 21.11 -3.45
CA ASN A 118 -6.55 20.44 -2.23
C ASN A 118 -5.37 20.17 -1.30
N LEU A 119 -4.24 19.66 -1.81
CA LEU A 119 -3.07 19.41 -0.97
C LEU A 119 -2.46 20.70 -0.40
N THR A 120 -2.44 21.76 -1.20
CA THR A 120 -1.98 23.08 -0.75
C THR A 120 -2.87 23.62 0.35
N GLU A 121 -4.19 23.48 0.23
CA GLU A 121 -5.16 23.89 1.24
C GLU A 121 -4.94 23.14 2.56
N VAL A 122 -4.80 21.82 2.52
CA VAL A 122 -4.50 20.99 3.70
C VAL A 122 -3.23 21.48 4.39
N VAL A 123 -2.14 21.62 3.64
CA VAL A 123 -0.85 22.05 4.20
C VAL A 123 -0.96 23.47 4.78
N ASN A 124 -1.65 24.39 4.12
CA ASN A 124 -1.85 25.75 4.63
C ASN A 124 -2.63 25.77 5.95
N GLN A 125 -3.71 24.98 6.07
CA GLN A 125 -4.48 24.89 7.31
C GLN A 125 -3.65 24.29 8.46
N LEU A 126 -2.89 23.23 8.20
CA LEU A 126 -2.00 22.64 9.22
C LEU A 126 -0.87 23.60 9.63
N LYS A 127 -0.31 24.38 8.68
CA LYS A 127 0.73 25.39 8.95
C LYS A 127 0.24 26.53 9.82
N ALA A 128 -1.05 26.89 9.70
CA ALA A 128 -1.66 27.96 10.48
C ALA A 128 -1.78 27.63 11.98
N VAL A 129 -1.69 26.35 12.35
CA VAL A 129 -1.65 25.92 13.76
C VAL A 129 -0.37 26.46 14.42
N PRO A 130 -0.47 27.14 15.59
CA PRO A 130 0.70 27.61 16.32
C PRO A 130 1.69 26.48 16.64
N ASN A 131 2.99 26.75 16.50
CA ASN A 131 4.06 25.78 16.79
C ASN A 131 3.92 24.42 16.07
N SER A 132 3.29 24.42 14.89
CA SER A 132 3.18 23.24 14.03
C SER A 132 4.40 23.01 13.15
N HIS A 133 4.68 21.72 12.92
CA HIS A 133 5.68 21.19 12.01
C HIS A 133 5.07 20.01 11.25
N ILE A 134 5.08 20.07 9.92
CA ILE A 134 4.46 19.08 9.04
C ILE A 134 5.56 18.26 8.38
N PHE A 135 5.41 16.94 8.43
CA PHE A 135 6.24 15.96 7.75
C PHE A 135 5.38 15.28 6.69
N ILE A 136 5.60 15.64 5.43
CA ILE A 136 4.78 15.18 4.30
C ILE A 136 5.52 14.12 3.49
N GLY A 137 4.93 12.94 3.34
CA GLY A 137 5.51 11.80 2.61
C GLY A 137 5.34 11.92 1.09
N THR A 138 6.36 11.54 0.31
CA THR A 138 6.24 11.33 -1.14
C THR A 138 5.44 10.06 -1.48
N LEU A 139 4.76 10.06 -2.61
CA LEU A 139 3.95 8.93 -3.08
C LEU A 139 4.81 7.93 -3.83
N PRO A 140 4.66 6.61 -3.59
CA PRO A 140 5.29 5.61 -4.44
C PRO A 140 4.61 5.53 -5.81
N TYR A 141 5.20 4.81 -6.76
CA TYR A 141 4.49 4.44 -7.97
C TYR A 141 3.40 3.40 -7.67
N MET A 142 2.17 3.67 -8.11
CA MET A 142 0.97 2.87 -7.79
C MET A 142 0.82 1.61 -8.64
N THR A 143 1.67 1.44 -9.65
CA THR A 143 1.73 0.30 -10.57
C THR A 143 2.77 -0.76 -10.19
N ARG A 144 3.53 -0.52 -9.12
CA ARG A 144 4.60 -1.40 -8.64
C ARG A 144 4.32 -2.17 -7.34
N PRO A 145 3.23 -1.93 -6.56
CA PRO A 145 2.87 -2.83 -5.47
C PRO A 145 2.74 -4.29 -5.90
N ALA A 146 2.67 -5.19 -4.93
CA ALA A 146 2.58 -6.64 -5.16
C ALA A 146 1.34 -7.09 -5.95
N PHE A 147 0.38 -6.18 -6.16
CA PHE A 147 -0.84 -6.38 -6.91
C PHE A 147 -0.60 -6.56 -8.42
N PHE A 148 0.53 -6.07 -8.93
CA PHE A 148 0.92 -6.22 -10.32
C PHE A 148 2.08 -7.23 -10.45
N PHE A 149 1.87 -8.26 -11.27
CA PHE A 149 2.80 -9.38 -11.44
C PHE A 149 3.52 -9.30 -12.77
N SER A 150 4.81 -8.97 -12.74
CA SER A 150 5.64 -9.07 -13.93
C SER A 150 5.92 -10.54 -14.27
N LYS A 151 6.50 -10.78 -15.44
CA LYS A 151 6.94 -12.13 -15.81
C LYS A 151 7.95 -12.70 -14.81
N GLU A 152 8.83 -11.88 -14.25
CA GLU A 152 9.81 -12.30 -13.24
C GLU A 152 9.14 -12.68 -11.92
N ASP A 153 8.00 -12.07 -11.58
CA ASP A 153 7.20 -12.47 -10.42
C ASP A 153 6.53 -13.82 -10.66
N ILE A 154 5.95 -14.03 -11.85
CA ILE A 154 5.32 -15.30 -12.23
C ILE A 154 6.35 -16.44 -12.26
N GLU A 155 7.51 -16.19 -12.86
CA GLU A 155 8.61 -17.16 -12.93
C GLU A 155 9.16 -17.51 -11.54
N ARG A 156 9.20 -16.54 -10.61
CA ARG A 156 9.66 -16.77 -9.24
C ARG A 156 8.71 -17.65 -8.43
N LEU A 157 7.41 -17.48 -8.63
CA LEU A 157 6.39 -18.26 -7.92
C LEU A 157 6.21 -19.68 -8.50
N ALA A 158 6.62 -19.90 -9.75
CA ALA A 158 6.51 -21.18 -10.44
C ALA A 158 7.46 -22.24 -9.87
N GLN A 159 6.92 -23.42 -9.57
CA GLN A 159 7.67 -24.54 -8.98
C GLN A 159 8.09 -25.62 -9.99
N TYR A 160 7.64 -25.51 -11.24
CA TYR A 160 8.06 -26.41 -12.31
C TYR A 160 9.47 -26.03 -12.82
N PRO A 161 10.25 -26.97 -13.38
CA PRO A 161 11.65 -26.71 -13.71
C PRO A 161 11.81 -25.70 -14.84
N ASN A 162 12.75 -24.76 -14.66
CA ASN A 162 13.14 -23.73 -15.64
C ASN A 162 11.95 -22.89 -16.15
N PRO A 163 11.24 -22.17 -15.26
CA PRO A 163 10.14 -21.31 -15.66
C PRO A 163 10.63 -20.20 -16.59
N LYS A 164 9.86 -19.98 -17.67
CA LYS A 164 10.12 -19.00 -18.71
C LYS A 164 8.80 -18.53 -19.31
N ILE A 165 8.44 -17.30 -19.01
CA ILE A 165 7.23 -16.63 -19.48
C ILE A 165 7.60 -15.72 -20.66
N THR A 166 7.00 -16.01 -21.80
CA THR A 166 7.15 -15.29 -23.08
C THR A 166 5.87 -14.62 -23.55
N ALA A 167 4.72 -15.02 -22.98
CA ALA A 167 3.39 -14.52 -23.31
C ALA A 167 3.07 -13.14 -22.70
N LEU A 168 3.92 -12.66 -21.79
CA LEU A 168 3.87 -11.33 -21.19
C LEU A 168 5.13 -10.58 -21.61
N ALA A 169 4.97 -9.40 -22.22
CA ALA A 169 6.11 -8.65 -22.71
C ALA A 169 6.91 -8.02 -21.57
N ASP A 170 8.18 -7.70 -21.84
CA ASP A 170 9.02 -6.98 -20.90
C ASP A 170 8.33 -5.68 -20.48
N GLY A 171 8.28 -5.39 -19.18
CA GLY A 171 7.64 -4.18 -18.64
C GLY A 171 6.10 -4.22 -18.61
N GLU A 172 5.48 -5.34 -18.98
CA GLU A 172 4.07 -5.59 -18.69
C GLU A 172 3.90 -6.30 -17.34
N SER A 173 2.71 -6.22 -16.77
CA SER A 173 2.35 -6.94 -15.55
C SER A 173 0.88 -7.33 -15.55
N LEU A 174 0.54 -8.45 -14.92
CA LEU A 174 -0.86 -8.85 -14.72
C LEU A 174 -1.44 -8.19 -13.47
N GLY A 175 -2.70 -7.78 -13.53
CA GLY A 175 -3.45 -7.42 -12.33
C GLY A 175 -3.65 -8.62 -11.38
N PHE A 176 -4.06 -8.35 -10.14
CA PHE A 176 -4.21 -9.37 -9.11
C PHE A 176 -5.32 -10.39 -9.41
N GLY A 177 -6.48 -9.95 -9.90
CA GLY A 177 -7.57 -10.86 -10.30
C GLY A 177 -7.16 -11.86 -11.40
N PRO A 178 -6.54 -11.39 -12.50
CA PRO A 178 -5.93 -12.26 -13.50
C PRO A 178 -4.89 -13.22 -12.92
N PHE A 179 -4.03 -12.74 -12.02
CA PHE A 179 -3.07 -13.60 -11.31
C PHE A 179 -3.77 -14.70 -10.49
N LEU A 180 -4.82 -14.37 -9.73
CA LEU A 180 -5.59 -15.37 -8.97
C LEU A 180 -6.24 -16.41 -9.90
N THR A 181 -6.69 -16.00 -11.08
CA THR A 181 -7.25 -16.92 -12.09
C THR A 181 -6.20 -17.90 -12.60
N LEU A 182 -4.98 -17.40 -12.87
CA LEU A 182 -3.84 -18.24 -13.25
C LEU A 182 -3.39 -19.15 -12.12
N ALA A 183 -3.37 -18.64 -10.88
CA ALA A 183 -3.10 -19.46 -9.72
C ALA A 183 -4.09 -20.63 -9.69
N GLY A 184 -5.39 -20.32 -9.80
CA GLY A 184 -6.52 -21.24 -9.90
C GLY A 184 -6.39 -22.34 -10.96
N SER A 185 -5.74 -22.07 -12.09
CA SER A 185 -5.56 -23.06 -13.16
C SER A 185 -4.36 -23.99 -12.95
N GLY A 186 -3.57 -23.77 -11.90
CA GLY A 186 -2.45 -24.62 -11.51
C GLY A 186 -1.16 -24.37 -12.28
N ILE A 187 -1.02 -23.23 -12.97
CA ILE A 187 0.16 -22.96 -13.80
C ILE A 187 1.46 -22.87 -13.00
N PHE A 188 1.39 -22.60 -11.70
CA PHE A 188 2.56 -22.50 -10.82
C PHE A 188 2.98 -23.85 -10.24
N GLY A 189 2.14 -24.90 -10.34
CA GLY A 189 2.38 -26.20 -9.73
C GLY A 189 3.59 -26.94 -10.32
N TYR A 190 4.20 -27.84 -9.53
CA TYR A 190 5.38 -28.63 -9.96
C TYR A 190 5.15 -29.45 -11.24
N THR A 191 3.91 -29.88 -11.51
CA THR A 191 3.52 -30.64 -12.71
C THR A 191 3.17 -29.77 -13.92
N SER A 192 3.30 -28.44 -13.80
CA SER A 192 3.04 -27.49 -14.88
C SER A 192 4.20 -27.44 -15.89
N SER A 193 4.10 -26.55 -16.88
CA SER A 193 5.14 -26.33 -17.89
C SER A 193 5.07 -24.93 -18.47
N ASN A 194 6.16 -24.51 -19.13
CA ASN A 194 6.19 -23.25 -19.89
C ASN A 194 5.08 -23.18 -20.95
N ALA A 195 4.79 -24.28 -21.65
CA ALA A 195 3.74 -24.29 -22.66
C ALA A 195 2.35 -24.03 -22.06
N LEU A 196 2.07 -24.62 -20.89
CA LEU A 196 0.81 -24.42 -20.19
C LEU A 196 0.68 -22.98 -19.66
N ALA A 197 1.69 -22.49 -18.95
CA ALA A 197 1.67 -21.15 -18.38
C ALA A 197 1.51 -20.06 -19.45
N ASN A 198 2.31 -20.13 -20.53
CA ASN A 198 2.20 -19.18 -21.64
C ASN A 198 0.85 -19.29 -22.36
N GLY A 199 0.34 -20.50 -22.60
CA GLY A 199 -0.96 -20.69 -23.24
C GLY A 199 -2.13 -20.11 -22.46
N TYR A 200 -2.10 -20.14 -21.12
CA TYR A 200 -3.10 -19.46 -20.28
C TYR A 200 -2.96 -17.94 -20.33
N ILE A 201 -1.72 -17.41 -20.26
CA ILE A 201 -1.47 -15.96 -20.31
C ILE A 201 -1.87 -15.37 -21.67
N GLU A 202 -1.62 -16.08 -22.77
CA GLU A 202 -2.01 -15.67 -24.14
C GLU A 202 -3.53 -15.54 -24.31
N GLN A 203 -4.31 -16.28 -23.52
CA GLN A 203 -5.77 -16.24 -23.57
C GLN A 203 -6.38 -15.13 -22.70
N LEU A 204 -5.58 -14.47 -21.85
CA LEU A 204 -6.09 -13.38 -21.03
C LEU A 204 -6.40 -12.15 -21.91
N PRO A 205 -7.52 -11.46 -21.66
CA PRO A 205 -7.80 -10.17 -22.30
C PRO A 205 -6.67 -9.16 -22.10
N GLU A 206 -6.41 -8.30 -23.08
CA GLU A 206 -5.39 -7.25 -22.95
C GLU A 206 -5.68 -6.30 -21.79
N THR A 207 -6.95 -6.08 -21.42
CA THR A 207 -7.33 -5.23 -20.28
C THR A 207 -6.90 -5.79 -18.92
N TYR A 208 -6.37 -7.01 -18.87
CA TYR A 208 -5.86 -7.67 -17.67
C TYR A 208 -4.35 -7.45 -17.50
N LYS A 209 -3.71 -6.90 -18.53
CA LYS A 209 -2.27 -6.63 -18.61
C LYS A 209 -2.06 -5.12 -18.48
N LEU A 210 -1.37 -4.71 -17.43
CA LEU A 210 -0.83 -3.37 -17.32
C LEU A 210 0.38 -3.25 -18.26
N SER A 211 0.26 -2.41 -19.27
CA SER A 211 1.28 -2.11 -20.26
C SER A 211 2.28 -1.05 -19.78
N ARG A 212 3.37 -0.90 -20.54
CA ARG A 212 4.35 0.19 -20.31
C ARG A 212 3.75 1.58 -20.50
N GLU A 213 2.81 1.74 -21.44
CA GLU A 213 2.16 3.02 -21.70
C GLU A 213 1.32 3.45 -20.50
N GLU A 214 0.51 2.54 -19.97
CA GLU A 214 -0.35 2.77 -18.80
C GLU A 214 0.47 3.03 -17.54
N THR A 215 1.58 2.29 -17.37
CA THR A 215 2.58 2.55 -16.34
C THR A 215 3.17 3.96 -16.47
N ALA A 216 3.54 4.38 -17.68
CA ALA A 216 4.09 5.72 -17.89
C ALA A 216 3.08 6.84 -17.60
N ILE A 217 1.79 6.65 -17.90
CA ILE A 217 0.73 7.63 -17.59
C ILE A 217 0.61 7.83 -16.07
N THR A 218 0.53 6.74 -15.32
CA THR A 218 0.38 6.77 -13.86
C THR A 218 1.64 7.25 -13.15
N ASP A 219 2.83 6.81 -13.58
CA ASP A 219 4.11 7.27 -13.06
C ASP A 219 4.29 8.77 -13.23
N LYS A 220 3.97 9.29 -14.42
CA LYS A 220 4.02 10.73 -14.70
C LYS A 220 3.11 11.51 -13.76
N ARG A 221 1.91 10.99 -13.46
CA ARG A 221 1.00 11.62 -12.50
C ARG A 221 1.61 11.64 -11.09
N ILE A 222 2.19 10.53 -10.64
CA ILE A 222 2.87 10.45 -9.34
C ILE A 222 4.05 11.43 -9.27
N ASP A 223 4.88 11.50 -10.31
CA ASP A 223 5.99 12.45 -10.38
C ASP A 223 5.49 13.90 -10.27
N GLN A 224 4.39 14.24 -10.95
CA GLN A 224 3.78 15.57 -10.89
C GLN A 224 3.26 15.93 -9.48
N ILE A 225 2.68 14.96 -8.76
CA ILE A 225 2.23 15.15 -7.38
C ILE A 225 3.43 15.25 -6.44
N ASN A 226 4.44 14.38 -6.58
CA ASN A 226 5.67 14.43 -5.79
C ASN A 226 6.46 15.72 -5.98
N ASN A 227 6.50 16.25 -7.20
CA ASN A 227 7.09 17.55 -7.48
C ASN A 227 6.31 18.68 -6.79
N HIS A 228 4.98 18.58 -6.71
CA HIS A 228 4.17 19.52 -5.94
C HIS A 228 4.43 19.41 -4.43
N ILE A 229 4.47 18.20 -3.87
CA ILE A 229 4.85 17.94 -2.47
C ILE A 229 6.20 18.60 -2.15
N LYS A 230 7.20 18.41 -3.01
CA LYS A 230 8.53 19.02 -2.86
C LYS A 230 8.49 20.54 -2.92
N SER A 231 7.57 21.13 -3.69
CA SER A 231 7.39 22.59 -3.76
C SER A 231 6.74 23.20 -2.52
N LEU A 232 6.08 22.39 -1.68
CA LEU A 232 5.43 22.85 -0.45
C LEU A 232 6.40 22.99 0.75
N VAL A 233 7.68 22.63 0.57
CA VAL A 233 8.71 22.74 1.62
C VAL A 233 8.83 24.18 2.11
N GLU A 234 8.87 24.33 3.43
CA GLU A 234 9.11 25.60 4.10
C GLU A 234 9.99 25.33 5.33
N ASN A 235 11.16 25.96 5.39
CA ASN A 235 12.14 25.73 6.44
C ASN A 235 11.52 25.91 7.83
N GLY A 236 11.61 24.88 8.67
CA GLY A 236 11.06 24.86 10.02
C GLY A 236 9.54 24.65 10.10
N LYS A 237 8.83 24.54 8.98
CA LYS A 237 7.36 24.37 8.94
C LYS A 237 6.89 23.15 8.17
N VAL A 238 7.41 22.91 6.97
CA VAL A 238 7.05 21.76 6.13
C VAL A 238 8.32 21.05 5.69
N THR A 239 8.48 19.80 6.10
CA THR A 239 9.60 18.93 5.76
C THR A 239 9.08 17.78 4.90
N VAL A 240 9.75 17.49 3.79
CA VAL A 240 9.44 16.32 2.97
C VAL A 240 10.12 15.09 3.54
N VAL A 241 9.37 13.99 3.62
CA VAL A 241 9.85 12.66 3.94
C VAL A 241 9.86 11.85 2.66
N ASP A 242 11.06 11.44 2.21
CA ASP A 242 11.19 10.70 0.96
C ASP A 242 10.84 9.21 1.15
N THR A 243 9.55 8.92 1.24
CA THR A 243 9.00 7.57 1.32
C THR A 243 9.06 6.83 -0.01
N PHE A 244 9.11 7.56 -1.14
CA PHE A 244 9.33 6.99 -2.47
C PHE A 244 10.64 6.18 -2.52
N GLU A 245 11.71 6.67 -1.93
CA GLU A 245 13.00 5.96 -1.85
C GLU A 245 12.86 4.57 -1.19
N VAL A 246 12.10 4.48 -0.09
CA VAL A 246 11.84 3.22 0.61
C VAL A 246 11.13 2.24 -0.31
N PHE A 247 10.06 2.67 -0.99
CA PHE A 247 9.35 1.81 -1.94
C PHE A 247 10.21 1.41 -3.13
N GLN A 248 11.02 2.34 -3.66
CA GLN A 248 11.91 2.05 -4.78
C GLN A 248 12.92 0.94 -4.43
N SER A 249 13.41 0.91 -3.19
CA SER A 249 14.29 -0.17 -2.69
C SER A 249 13.59 -1.53 -2.65
N VAL A 250 12.30 -1.57 -2.27
CA VAL A 250 11.50 -2.80 -2.28
C VAL A 250 11.17 -3.24 -3.72
N TYR A 251 10.78 -2.31 -4.58
CA TYR A 251 10.43 -2.57 -5.99
C TYR A 251 11.60 -3.12 -6.81
N THR A 252 12.82 -2.68 -6.49
CA THR A 252 14.05 -3.15 -7.15
C THR A 252 14.65 -4.38 -6.47
N ASN A 253 13.97 -4.92 -5.44
CA ASN A 253 14.44 -6.00 -4.61
C ASN A 253 15.88 -5.73 -4.09
N SER A 254 16.17 -4.50 -3.67
CA SER A 254 17.50 -4.10 -3.18
C SER A 254 17.62 -4.19 -1.65
N VAL A 255 16.55 -4.60 -0.97
CA VAL A 255 16.49 -4.70 0.48
C VAL A 255 16.90 -6.11 0.91
N GLU A 256 17.84 -6.19 1.85
CA GLU A 256 18.28 -7.42 2.47
C GLU A 256 18.34 -7.22 3.98
N ILE A 257 17.73 -8.13 4.74
CA ILE A 257 17.70 -8.10 6.20
C ILE A 257 18.12 -9.48 6.70
N ASN A 258 19.18 -9.52 7.52
CA ASN A 258 19.73 -10.77 8.06
C ASN A 258 20.07 -11.83 6.99
N GLY A 259 20.51 -11.41 5.79
CA GLY A 259 20.82 -12.32 4.69
C GLY A 259 19.59 -12.75 3.87
N HIS A 260 18.38 -12.30 4.23
CA HIS A 260 17.16 -12.57 3.50
C HIS A 260 16.79 -11.40 2.61
N LYS A 261 16.59 -11.69 1.33
CA LYS A 261 16.19 -10.70 0.34
C LYS A 261 14.69 -10.44 0.47
N ILE A 262 14.34 -9.16 0.51
CA ILE A 262 12.96 -8.70 0.57
C ILE A 262 12.52 -8.38 -0.86
N TYR A 263 11.43 -9.01 -1.30
CA TYR A 263 10.87 -8.79 -2.63
C TYR A 263 9.53 -8.09 -2.56
N LYS A 264 9.18 -7.40 -3.64
CA LYS A 264 7.84 -6.84 -3.79
C LYS A 264 6.75 -7.91 -3.88
N THR A 265 7.07 -9.12 -4.34
CA THR A 265 6.07 -10.19 -4.51
C THR A 265 5.40 -10.49 -3.16
N PHE A 266 4.08 -10.64 -3.16
CA PHE A 266 3.33 -10.91 -1.92
C PHE A 266 3.90 -12.18 -1.26
N GLY A 267 4.10 -12.17 0.05
CA GLY A 267 4.72 -13.28 0.78
C GLY A 267 6.25 -13.33 0.79
N CYS A 268 6.92 -12.36 0.17
CA CYS A 268 8.38 -12.26 0.18
C CYS A 268 8.89 -11.07 1.02
N GLY A 269 8.15 -10.70 2.06
CA GLY A 269 8.55 -9.71 3.07
C GLY A 269 8.34 -8.24 2.71
N GLY A 270 8.09 -7.87 1.44
CA GLY A 270 7.93 -6.46 1.06
C GLY A 270 6.51 -5.91 1.28
N PHE A 271 5.51 -6.75 1.01
CA PHE A 271 4.08 -6.41 1.06
C PHE A 271 3.29 -7.47 1.83
N SER A 272 2.13 -7.04 2.31
CA SER A 272 1.13 -7.89 2.94
C SER A 272 0.41 -8.76 1.90
N PHE A 273 -0.44 -9.68 2.36
CA PHE A 273 -1.21 -10.57 1.50
C PHE A 273 -2.47 -9.96 0.87
N ASP A 274 -2.79 -8.70 1.15
CA ASP A 274 -3.69 -7.92 0.29
C ASP A 274 -3.03 -7.42 -1.00
N ALA A 275 -1.74 -7.72 -1.18
CA ALA A 275 -0.91 -7.37 -2.31
C ALA A 275 -0.73 -5.85 -2.56
N PHE A 276 -1.16 -4.99 -1.62
CA PHE A 276 -1.04 -3.53 -1.74
C PHE A 276 -0.31 -2.89 -0.58
N HIS A 277 -0.70 -3.23 0.64
CA HIS A 277 -0.16 -2.58 1.82
C HIS A 277 1.22 -3.14 2.15
N PRO A 278 2.13 -2.29 2.64
CA PRO A 278 3.44 -2.75 3.09
C PRO A 278 3.35 -3.86 4.14
N SER A 279 4.35 -4.74 4.18
CA SER A 279 4.54 -5.65 5.32
C SER A 279 4.85 -4.86 6.61
N ASN A 280 4.88 -5.55 7.76
CA ASN A 280 5.30 -4.92 9.02
C ASN A 280 6.71 -4.34 8.92
N THR A 281 7.62 -5.07 8.24
CA THR A 281 9.00 -4.68 8.00
C THR A 281 9.07 -3.41 7.16
N THR A 282 8.35 -3.35 6.04
CA THR A 282 8.34 -2.16 5.17
C THR A 282 7.66 -0.98 5.87
N HIS A 283 6.61 -1.21 6.66
CA HIS A 283 6.02 -0.19 7.54
C HIS A 283 7.04 0.37 8.54
N ALA A 284 7.85 -0.48 9.15
CA ALA A 284 8.90 -0.05 10.07
C ALA A 284 9.99 0.78 9.36
N MET A 285 10.36 0.43 8.12
CA MET A 285 11.28 1.23 7.30
C MET A 285 10.70 2.61 6.99
N LEU A 286 9.42 2.69 6.61
CA LEU A 286 8.72 3.96 6.37
C LEU A 286 8.66 4.80 7.64
N ALA A 287 8.28 4.21 8.77
CA ALA A 287 8.24 4.89 10.06
C ALA A 287 9.62 5.43 10.47
N ASN A 288 10.69 4.66 10.25
CA ASN A 288 12.06 5.13 10.45
C ASN A 288 12.39 6.34 9.57
N LYS A 289 11.93 6.39 8.31
CA LYS A 289 12.14 7.56 7.44
C LYS A 289 11.46 8.83 8.00
N PHE A 290 10.28 8.70 8.57
CA PHE A 290 9.61 9.80 9.28
C PHE A 290 10.38 10.20 10.55
N ILE A 291 10.76 9.23 11.39
CA ILE A 291 11.49 9.48 12.65
C ILE A 291 12.82 10.18 12.38
N GLU A 292 13.56 9.76 11.36
CA GLU A 292 14.80 10.38 10.89
C GLU A 292 14.57 11.88 10.61
N LYS A 293 13.60 12.22 9.75
CA LYS A 293 13.32 13.61 9.38
C LYS A 293 12.80 14.43 10.55
N ILE A 294 12.01 13.84 11.44
CA ILE A 294 11.52 14.48 12.67
C ILE A 294 12.69 14.83 13.59
N ASN A 295 13.60 13.88 13.84
CA ASN A 295 14.77 14.09 14.69
C ASN A 295 15.69 15.16 14.09
N GLU A 296 15.97 15.11 12.79
CA GLU A 296 16.79 16.09 12.08
C GLU A 296 16.18 17.50 12.13
N SER A 297 14.90 17.64 11.78
CA SER A 297 14.24 18.95 11.64
C SER A 297 13.98 19.63 12.98
N LEU A 298 13.76 18.84 14.04
CA LEU A 298 13.35 19.35 15.35
C LEU A 298 14.41 19.18 16.45
N ASN A 299 15.59 18.66 16.10
CA ASN A 299 16.66 18.30 17.03
C ASN A 299 16.15 17.43 18.19
N LEU A 300 15.45 16.35 17.84
CA LEU A 300 14.90 15.36 18.78
C LEU A 300 15.72 14.07 18.78
N SER A 301 15.40 13.17 19.70
CA SER A 301 16.04 11.85 19.83
C SER A 301 15.00 10.74 20.01
N ILE A 302 13.97 10.75 19.16
CA ILE A 302 12.98 9.68 19.08
C ILE A 302 13.72 8.39 18.65
N PRO A 303 13.62 7.29 19.41
CA PRO A 303 14.29 6.04 19.05
C PRO A 303 13.79 5.50 17.70
N MET A 304 14.74 5.04 16.88
CA MET A 304 14.42 4.32 15.65
C MET A 304 13.87 2.93 15.98
N ILE A 305 12.99 2.42 15.12
CA ILE A 305 12.48 1.06 15.18
C ILE A 305 13.59 0.10 14.76
N ASP A 306 13.76 -0.98 15.52
CA ASP A 306 14.64 -2.09 15.17
C ASP A 306 14.00 -2.93 14.06
N ILE A 307 14.40 -2.65 12.82
CA ILE A 307 13.89 -3.33 11.62
C ILE A 307 14.16 -4.84 11.66
N LYS A 308 15.29 -5.28 12.22
CA LYS A 308 15.64 -6.71 12.28
C LYS A 308 14.69 -7.44 13.20
N LYS A 309 14.41 -6.86 14.37
CA LYS A 309 13.46 -7.42 15.33
C LYS A 309 12.03 -7.45 14.78
N VAL A 310 11.62 -6.44 14.00
CA VAL A 310 10.33 -6.46 13.30
C VAL A 310 10.29 -7.59 12.29
N PHE A 311 11.33 -7.70 11.45
CA PHE A 311 11.43 -8.73 10.42
C PHE A 311 11.37 -10.15 11.00
N GLU A 312 12.04 -10.43 12.10
CA GLU A 312 12.00 -11.73 12.79
C GLU A 312 10.58 -12.18 13.18
N ASN A 313 9.66 -11.23 13.36
CA ASN A 313 8.27 -11.47 13.74
C ASN A 313 7.28 -11.12 12.62
N ASP A 314 7.77 -10.83 11.41
CA ASP A 314 6.93 -10.46 10.28
C ASP A 314 6.25 -11.70 9.70
N PRO A 315 4.91 -11.78 9.71
CA PRO A 315 4.19 -12.95 9.18
C PRO A 315 4.32 -13.11 7.66
N TYR A 316 4.82 -12.10 6.95
CA TYR A 316 5.01 -12.10 5.50
C TYR A 316 6.44 -12.47 5.08
N GLN A 317 7.29 -12.86 6.02
CA GLN A 317 8.64 -13.35 5.72
C GLN A 317 8.58 -14.76 5.14
N ASP A 318 9.29 -14.96 4.02
CA ASP A 318 9.73 -16.25 3.50
C ASP A 318 11.00 -16.67 4.27
N ARG A 319 10.91 -17.72 5.10
CA ARG A 319 12.05 -18.15 5.94
C ARG A 319 12.85 -19.26 5.30
N ASP A 320 12.19 -20.15 4.59
CA ASP A 320 12.90 -21.28 4.01
C ASP A 320 13.48 -20.94 2.64
N GLY A 321 12.97 -19.93 1.93
CA GLY A 321 13.44 -19.44 0.63
C GLY A 321 12.74 -20.10 -0.55
N ASP A 322 11.46 -20.46 -0.41
CA ASP A 322 10.60 -21.04 -1.46
C ASP A 322 9.68 -20.01 -2.15
N HIS A 323 9.75 -18.75 -1.71
CA HIS A 323 8.97 -17.60 -2.18
C HIS A 323 7.51 -17.53 -1.72
N PHE A 324 7.15 -18.32 -0.71
CA PHE A 324 5.87 -18.26 -0.01
C PHE A 324 6.10 -17.94 1.47
N ALA A 325 5.03 -17.52 2.14
CA ALA A 325 5.07 -17.19 3.57
C ALA A 325 3.83 -17.73 4.29
N PRO A 326 3.93 -17.98 5.61
CA PRO A 326 2.83 -18.56 6.37
C PRO A 326 1.68 -17.60 6.64
N GLY A 327 1.92 -16.29 6.56
CA GLY A 327 0.93 -15.25 6.77
C GLY A 327 0.49 -15.04 8.21
N PRO A 328 -0.34 -14.00 8.46
CA PRO A 328 -0.85 -13.67 9.78
C PRO A 328 -1.93 -14.65 10.30
N GLY A 329 -2.30 -15.67 9.52
CA GLY A 329 -3.38 -16.63 9.80
C GLY A 329 -4.56 -16.50 8.83
N ILE A 330 -5.34 -17.57 8.63
CA ILE A 330 -6.45 -17.61 7.64
C ILE A 330 -7.66 -16.76 8.04
N ASP A 331 -7.85 -16.50 9.33
CA ASP A 331 -8.99 -15.70 9.85
C ASP A 331 -8.94 -14.21 9.46
N ILE A 332 -7.79 -13.74 8.98
CA ILE A 332 -7.51 -12.32 8.72
C ILE A 332 -7.60 -12.00 7.22
N ILE A 333 -7.57 -13.01 6.35
CA ILE A 333 -7.43 -12.83 4.90
C ILE A 333 -8.52 -13.63 4.18
N GLY A 334 -9.06 -13.07 3.10
CA GLY A 334 -10.12 -13.71 2.33
C GLY A 334 -9.70 -15.06 1.73
N PRO A 335 -10.67 -15.98 1.52
CA PRO A 335 -10.42 -17.34 1.05
C PRO A 335 -9.69 -17.39 -0.31
N GLU A 336 -9.80 -16.34 -1.12
CA GLU A 336 -9.16 -16.20 -2.43
C GLU A 336 -7.63 -16.25 -2.40
N THR A 337 -6.99 -15.86 -1.29
CA THR A 337 -5.53 -15.93 -1.13
C THR A 337 -5.08 -17.11 -0.29
N SER A 338 -6.02 -17.89 0.26
CA SER A 338 -5.72 -19.06 1.11
C SER A 338 -4.87 -20.12 0.43
N ALA A 339 -4.96 -20.14 -0.90
CA ALA A 339 -4.17 -20.93 -1.82
C ALA A 339 -2.66 -20.63 -1.81
N LEU A 340 -2.26 -19.45 -1.32
CA LEU A 340 -0.92 -18.91 -1.49
C LEU A 340 -0.11 -18.87 -0.18
N PHE A 341 -0.67 -19.41 0.91
CA PHE A 341 0.02 -19.54 2.19
C PHE A 341 0.98 -20.72 2.20
N ASP A 342 2.18 -20.52 2.70
CA ASP A 342 3.02 -21.64 3.10
C ASP A 342 2.52 -22.26 4.42
N CYS A 343 2.31 -23.58 4.39
CA CYS A 343 1.86 -24.33 5.53
C CYS A 343 3.00 -24.84 6.42
N ASP A 344 4.23 -24.93 5.90
CA ASP A 344 5.44 -25.37 6.59
C ASP A 344 6.69 -24.63 6.08
N ASP A 345 6.82 -23.39 6.54
CA ASP A 345 7.92 -22.42 6.30
C ASP A 345 9.26 -22.83 6.97
N THR A 346 9.50 -24.14 7.03
CA THR A 346 10.75 -24.77 7.45
C THR A 346 11.30 -25.73 6.39
N LYS A 347 10.52 -26.04 5.33
CA LYS A 347 10.89 -27.01 4.29
C LYS A 347 10.46 -26.52 2.90
N LYS A 348 11.44 -26.06 2.12
CA LYS A 348 11.27 -25.63 0.72
C LYS A 348 10.48 -26.56 -0.21
N THR A 349 10.40 -27.85 0.12
CA THR A 349 9.66 -28.85 -0.66
C THR A 349 8.14 -28.84 -0.40
N ILE A 350 7.70 -28.16 0.66
CA ILE A 350 6.30 -28.05 1.07
C ILE A 350 5.85 -26.62 0.84
N VAL A 351 5.60 -26.28 -0.42
CA VAL A 351 5.07 -24.96 -0.79
C VAL A 351 3.56 -24.85 -0.50
N ALA A 352 2.98 -23.68 -0.80
CA ALA A 352 1.57 -23.40 -0.61
C ALA A 352 0.60 -24.46 -1.18
N PRO A 353 -0.55 -24.73 -0.52
CA PRO A 353 -1.45 -25.85 -0.85
C PRO A 353 -1.90 -25.93 -2.30
N PHE A 354 -2.02 -24.78 -2.97
CA PHE A 354 -2.43 -24.73 -4.37
C PHE A 354 -1.36 -25.25 -5.34
N ILE A 355 -0.10 -25.22 -4.90
CA ILE A 355 1.07 -25.50 -5.72
C ILE A 355 1.62 -26.91 -5.43
N SER A 356 1.68 -27.30 -4.15
CA SER A 356 2.16 -28.61 -3.72
C SER A 356 1.07 -29.69 -3.69
N ARG A 357 -0.21 -29.31 -3.68
CA ARG A 357 -1.35 -30.19 -3.34
C ARG A 357 -1.22 -30.87 -1.97
N VAL A 358 -0.35 -30.35 -1.10
CA VAL A 358 -0.21 -30.81 0.29
C VAL A 358 -1.19 -29.99 1.14
N LEU A 359 -2.14 -30.68 1.78
CA LEU A 359 -3.09 -30.03 2.68
C LEU A 359 -2.37 -29.58 3.96
N CYS A 360 -2.57 -28.31 4.36
CA CYS A 360 -2.17 -27.79 5.66
C CYS A 360 -2.75 -28.67 6.78
N LYS A 361 -1.94 -29.50 7.43
CA LYS A 361 -2.41 -30.21 8.62
C LYS A 361 -2.43 -29.22 9.79
N GLY A 362 -3.62 -28.80 10.21
CA GLY A 362 -3.81 -28.16 11.52
C GLY A 362 -4.01 -26.64 11.54
N LYS A 363 -3.99 -25.95 10.40
CA LYS A 363 -4.58 -24.60 10.28
C LYS A 363 -5.98 -24.78 9.69
N ARG A 364 -7.00 -24.81 10.56
CA ARG A 364 -8.42 -24.70 10.15
C ARG A 364 -8.82 -23.24 10.21
#